data_AF-A0A1B4LAX2-F1
#
_entry.id   AF-A0A1B4LAX2-F1
#
_cell.length_a   1.000
_cell.length_b   1.000
_cell.length_c   1.000
_cell.angle_alpha   90.00
_cell.angle_beta   90.00
_cell.angle_gamma   90.00
#
_symmetry.space_group_name_H-M   'P 1'
#
loop_
_entity.id
_entity.type
_entity.pdbx_description
1 polymer ?
#
loop_
_entity_poly.entity_id
_entity_poly.type
_entity_poly.pdbx_seq_one_letter_code
_entity_poly.pdbx_strand_id
1 'polypeptide(L)'
;MAFFDMEPWGSHIDDLRAGTIASMVANVNRDTEKRPDPFEPLHFITWNDRRASEKEPEPILLDDPEAQSQLILMSMSPAKHG
;
A
#
# COMPACT_ATOMS: atom_id res chain seq x y z
N MET A 1 18.77 12.31 19.36
CA MET A 1 18.10 11.10 19.85
C MET A 1 16.74 11.40 20.51
N ALA A 2 16.53 12.53 21.18
CA ALA A 2 15.24 12.83 21.84
C ALA A 2 13.96 12.79 20.95
N PHE A 3 14.04 13.15 19.66
CA PHE A 3 12.85 13.15 18.78
C PHE A 3 12.42 11.74 18.35
N PHE A 4 13.39 10.87 18.07
CA PHE A 4 13.15 9.47 17.72
C PHE A 4 12.55 8.67 18.89
N ASP A 5 12.95 8.98 20.12
CA ASP A 5 12.42 8.36 21.33
C ASP A 5 10.97 8.83 21.65
N MET A 6 10.57 10.02 21.19
CA MET A 6 9.21 10.56 21.36
C MET A 6 8.24 10.15 20.25
N GLU A 7 8.73 9.90 19.04
CA GLU A 7 7.93 9.47 17.89
C GLU A 7 8.47 8.17 17.28
N PRO A 8 8.14 7.00 17.87
CA PRO A 8 8.66 5.70 17.44
C PRO A 8 8.26 5.31 16.01
N TRP A 9 7.20 5.93 15.49
CA TRP A 9 6.67 5.70 14.15
C TRP A 9 7.43 6.47 13.06
N GLY A 10 8.30 7.41 13.46
CA GLY A 10 9.25 8.10 12.60
C GLY A 10 8.65 8.96 11.48
N SER A 11 9.54 9.51 10.65
CA SER A 11 9.27 10.37 9.50
C SER A 11 8.35 9.77 8.44
N HIS A 12 7.86 8.53 8.58
CA HIS A 12 7.01 7.88 7.58
C HIS A 12 5.72 8.66 7.32
N ILE A 13 5.09 9.22 8.37
CA ILE A 13 3.90 10.06 8.18
C ILE A 13 4.26 11.39 7.49
N ASP A 14 5.43 11.95 7.78
CA ASP A 14 5.90 13.16 7.13
C ASP A 14 6.27 12.91 5.66
N ASP A 15 6.88 11.77 5.36
CA ASP A 15 7.14 11.29 4.01
C ASP A 15 5.83 11.05 3.24
N LEU A 16 4.78 10.52 3.90
CA LEU A 16 3.44 10.38 3.30
C LEU A 16 2.83 11.73 2.94
N ARG A 17 2.95 12.72 3.82
CA ARG A 17 2.48 14.10 3.56
C ARG A 17 3.28 14.71 2.41
N ALA A 18 4.60 14.59 2.44
CA ALA A 18 5.48 15.09 1.38
C ALA A 18 5.19 14.40 0.03
N GLY A 19 5.03 13.07 0.04
CA GLY A 19 4.66 12.26 -1.12
C GLY A 19 3.31 12.66 -1.70
N THR A 20 2.33 12.99 -0.84
CA THR A 20 1.02 13.49 -1.29
C THR A 20 1.16 14.80 -2.05
N ILE A 21 1.92 15.77 -1.52
CA ILE A 21 2.16 17.05 -2.18
C ILE A 21 2.94 16.84 -3.49
N ALA A 22 4.01 16.04 -3.47
CA ALA A 22 4.80 15.73 -4.66
C ALA A 22 3.95 15.05 -5.76
N SER A 23 3.09 14.11 -5.38
CA SER A 23 2.18 13.43 -6.30
C SER A 23 1.17 14.37 -6.94
N MET A 24 0.63 15.32 -6.20
CA MET A 24 -0.26 16.35 -6.74
C MET A 24 0.48 17.19 -7.78
N VAL A 25 1.67 17.71 -7.46
CA VAL A 25 2.47 18.53 -8.37
C VAL A 25 2.86 17.74 -9.63
N ALA A 26 3.28 16.48 -9.48
CA ALA A 26 3.63 15.62 -10.60
C ALA A 26 2.44 15.33 -11.50
N ASN A 27 1.26 15.06 -10.93
CA ASN A 27 0.04 14.78 -11.69
C ASN A 27 -0.49 16.00 -12.44
N VAL A 28 -0.38 17.20 -11.87
CA VAL A 28 -0.72 18.45 -12.56
C VAL A 28 0.15 18.66 -13.80
N ASN A 29 1.41 18.23 -13.76
CA ASN A 29 2.37 18.41 -14.86
C ASN A 29 2.57 17.14 -15.70
N ARG A 30 1.73 16.11 -15.52
CA ARG A 30 1.89 14.81 -16.17
C ARG A 30 1.43 14.84 -17.63
N ASP A 31 2.28 14.31 -18.51
CA ASP A 31 1.89 13.95 -19.87
C ASP A 31 1.08 12.64 -19.86
N THR A 32 -0.23 12.75 -20.08
CA THR A 32 -1.16 11.61 -20.01
C THR A 32 -1.00 10.63 -21.17
N GLU A 33 -0.41 11.05 -22.30
CA GLU A 33 -0.15 10.14 -23.42
C GLU A 33 1.05 9.23 -23.11
N LYS A 34 2.10 9.80 -22.51
CA LYS A 34 3.30 9.03 -22.13
C LYS A 34 3.11 8.22 -20.86
N ARG A 35 2.28 8.70 -19.93
CA ARG A 35 1.96 8.00 -18.69
C ARG A 35 0.46 8.12 -18.40
N PRO A 36 -0.36 7.12 -18.74
CA PRO A 36 -1.81 7.11 -18.52
C PRO A 36 -2.23 7.01 -17.05
N ASP A 37 -1.40 6.39 -16.19
CA ASP A 37 -1.68 6.21 -14.76
C ASP A 37 -1.03 7.29 -13.86
N PRO A 38 -1.79 7.89 -12.93
CA PRO A 38 -1.30 8.98 -12.10
C PRO A 38 -0.17 8.50 -11.17
N PHE A 39 0.67 9.43 -10.76
CA PHE A 39 1.59 9.17 -9.66
C PHE A 39 0.83 9.14 -8.34
N GLU A 40 0.91 8.02 -7.65
CA GLU A 40 0.51 7.90 -6.25
C GLU A 40 1.55 8.49 -5.27
N PRO A 41 1.16 8.90 -4.05
CA PRO A 41 2.07 9.44 -3.05
C PRO A 41 3.30 8.57 -2.79
N LEU A 42 3.11 7.25 -2.78
CA LEU A 42 4.18 6.33 -2.42
C LEU A 42 5.24 6.14 -3.51
N HIS A 43 5.02 6.63 -4.74
CA HIS A 43 6.08 6.67 -5.75
C HIS A 43 7.23 7.64 -5.39
N PHE A 44 7.01 8.53 -4.42
CA PHE A 44 7.99 9.54 -3.99
C PHE A 44 8.63 9.23 -2.65
N ILE A 45 8.49 8.00 -2.15
CA ILE A 45 8.93 7.62 -0.81
C ILE A 45 9.81 6.37 -0.90
N THR A 46 11.05 6.46 -0.40
CA THR A 46 12.10 5.44 -0.62
C THR A 46 11.88 4.14 0.15
N TRP A 47 11.24 4.17 1.33
CA TRP A 47 10.89 2.95 2.05
C TRP A 47 9.73 2.19 1.40
N ASN A 48 9.07 2.75 0.39
CA ASN A 48 7.99 2.11 -0.36
C ASN A 48 8.50 1.28 -1.56
N ASP A 49 9.79 1.01 -1.67
CA ASP A 49 10.36 0.14 -2.73
C ASP A 49 9.66 -1.23 -2.88
N ARG A 50 8.87 -1.67 -1.88
CA ARG A 50 7.98 -2.83 -1.97
C ARG A 50 6.97 -2.77 -3.12
N ARG A 51 6.33 -1.63 -3.41
CA ARG A 51 5.29 -1.56 -4.45
C ARG A 51 5.80 -1.79 -5.87
N ALA A 52 7.06 -1.45 -6.17
CA ALA A 52 7.61 -1.65 -7.51
C ALA A 52 7.79 -3.15 -7.86
N SER A 53 7.79 -4.03 -6.85
CA SER A 53 7.99 -5.47 -7.01
C SER A 53 6.74 -6.32 -6.80
N GLU A 54 5.68 -5.74 -6.23
CA GLU A 54 4.43 -6.43 -5.97
C GLU A 54 3.58 -6.39 -7.23
N LYS A 55 3.70 -7.43 -8.07
CA LYS A 55 2.56 -7.85 -8.90
C LYS A 55 1.34 -7.88 -7.98
N GLU A 56 0.22 -7.32 -8.41
CA GLU A 56 -1.03 -7.49 -7.66
C GLU A 56 -1.19 -8.97 -7.32
N PRO A 57 -1.39 -9.33 -6.04
CA PRO A 57 -1.47 -10.72 -5.65
C PRO A 57 -2.59 -11.38 -6.46
N GLU A 58 -2.23 -12.34 -7.30
CA GLU A 58 -3.23 -13.12 -8.03
C GLU A 58 -4.17 -13.77 -7.00
N PRO A 59 -5.48 -13.68 -7.19
CA PRO A 59 -6.43 -14.22 -6.23
C PRO A 59 -6.21 -15.74 -6.13
N ILE A 60 -6.05 -16.22 -4.89
CA ILE A 60 -6.06 -17.66 -4.62
C ILE A 60 -7.51 -18.12 -4.76
N LEU A 61 -7.81 -18.73 -5.90
CA LEU A 61 -9.09 -19.38 -6.17
C LEU A 61 -8.94 -20.88 -5.94
N LEU A 62 -9.73 -21.43 -5.03
CA LEU A 62 -9.83 -22.86 -4.82
C LEU A 62 -10.85 -23.44 -5.81
N ASP A 63 -10.55 -24.62 -6.36
CA ASP A 63 -11.46 -25.32 -7.28
C ASP A 63 -12.76 -25.76 -6.59
N ASP A 64 -12.72 -25.95 -5.27
CA ASP A 64 -13.85 -26.36 -4.44
C ASP A 64 -14.58 -25.13 -3.86
N PRO A 65 -15.85 -24.88 -4.23
CA PRO A 65 -16.64 -23.75 -3.73
C PRO A 65 -16.81 -23.74 -2.20
N GLU A 66 -16.89 -24.92 -1.58
CA GLU A 66 -17.02 -25.08 -0.14
C GLU A 66 -15.72 -24.67 0.56
N ALA A 67 -14.56 -25.12 0.07
CA ALA A 67 -13.26 -24.70 0.58
C ALA A 67 -13.03 -23.19 0.40
N GLN A 68 -13.44 -22.61 -0.73
CA GLN A 68 -13.36 -21.16 -0.97
C GLN A 68 -14.20 -20.38 0.07
N SER A 69 -15.40 -20.86 0.37
CA SER A 69 -16.29 -20.25 1.36
C SER A 69 -15.69 -20.29 2.77
N GLN A 70 -15.05 -21.40 3.16
CA GLN A 70 -14.37 -21.52 4.46
C GLN A 70 -13.17 -20.56 4.58
N LEU A 71 -12.35 -20.44 3.52
CA LEU A 71 -11.23 -19.51 3.50
C LEU A 71 -11.68 -18.06 3.75
N ILE A 72 -12.76 -17.64 3.08
CA ILE A 72 -13.36 -16.31 3.26
C ILE A 72 -13.79 -16.13 4.72
N LEU A 73 -14.54 -17.08 5.29
CA LEU A 73 -15.00 -17.02 6.67
C LEU A 73 -13.86 -16.90 7.68
N MET A 74 -12.78 -17.67 7.50
CA MET A 74 -11.59 -17.61 8.35
C MET A 74 -10.86 -16.27 8.25
N SER A 75 -10.79 -15.69 7.05
CA SER A 75 -10.13 -14.40 6.84
C SER A 75 -10.90 -13.23 7.47
N MET A 76 -12.23 -13.33 7.55
CA MET A 76 -13.10 -12.27 8.07
C MET A 76 -13.30 -12.31 9.58
N SER A 77 -13.14 -13.49 10.20
CA SER A 77 -13.36 -13.69 11.63
C SER A 77 -12.14 -14.36 12.25
N PRO A 78 -11.25 -13.62 12.94
CA PRO A 78 -10.16 -14.25 13.67
C PRO A 78 -10.76 -15.19 14.72
N ALA A 79 -10.50 -16.49 14.57
CA ALA A 79 -10.97 -17.49 15.51
C ALA A 79 -10.49 -17.10 16.91
N LYS A 80 -11.42 -16.79 17.83
CA LYS A 80 -11.12 -16.67 19.26
C LYS A 80 -10.58 -18.02 19.71
N HIS A 81 -9.26 -18.13 19.81
CA HIS A 81 -8.61 -19.23 20.50
C HIS A 81 -8.96 -19.07 21.98
N GLY A 82 -9.76 -19.99 22.50
CA GLY A 82 -9.96 -20.20 23.93
C GLY A 82 -8.87 -21.09 24.50
#